data_AF-A0A6C0B1N7-F1
#
_entry.id   AF-A0A6C0B1N7-F1
#
_cell.length_a   1.000
_cell.length_b   1.000
_cell.length_c   1.000
_cell.angle_alpha   90.00
_cell.angle_beta   90.00
_cell.angle_gamma   90.00
#
_symmetry.space_group_name_H-M   'P 1'
#
loop_
_entity.id
_entity.type
_entity.pdbx_description
1 polymer ?
#
loop_
_entity_poly.entity_id
_entity_poly.type
_entity_poly.pdbx_seq_one_letter_code
_entity_poly.pdbx_strand_id
1 'polypeptide(L)'
;MGGGMFGTPLYLNPKCLVFSGFVLAVYWLPHPVAFAHKCVAVFLLATAAYIALAWYDMLYDCTDRLGPTLLGWMSGIFKPAEYRKKFDALPVKYKKIVRAVDIVVLVVVLGAFVYPFLEKRI
;
A
#
# COMPACT_ATOMS: atom_id res chain seq x y z
N MET A 1 3.97 10.37 17.53
CA MET A 1 3.05 11.44 17.99
C MET A 1 2.05 10.76 18.92
N GLY A 2 2.14 11.00 20.24
CA GLY A 2 1.57 10.12 21.28
C GLY A 2 0.79 10.79 22.42
N GLY A 3 -0.51 10.99 22.23
CA GLY A 3 -1.50 11.21 23.28
C GLY A 3 -2.26 12.53 23.33
N GLY A 4 -1.55 13.60 23.66
CA GLY A 4 -1.94 14.58 24.65
C GLY A 4 -1.75 14.00 26.05
N MET A 5 -1.15 12.80 26.17
CA MET A 5 -0.95 12.13 27.44
C MET A 5 0.10 12.92 28.22
N PHE A 6 -0.23 13.22 29.48
CA PHE A 6 0.60 13.96 30.43
C PHE A 6 0.73 15.49 30.19
N GLY A 7 -0.26 16.13 29.54
CA GLY A 7 -0.25 17.60 29.39
C GLY A 7 0.82 18.13 28.44
N THR A 8 1.35 17.27 27.59
CA THR A 8 2.35 17.60 26.56
C THR A 8 1.69 17.81 25.19
N PRO A 9 2.30 18.59 24.27
CA PRO A 9 1.75 18.82 22.93
C PRO A 9 1.78 17.59 22.00
N LEU A 10 2.08 16.39 22.50
CA LEU A 10 2.21 15.18 21.69
C LEU A 10 0.87 14.45 21.53
N TYR A 11 0.03 14.71 20.52
CA TYR A 11 -1.31 14.07 20.31
C TYR A 11 -1.31 12.57 19.93
N LEU A 12 -2.34 11.78 20.32
CA LEU A 12 -2.40 10.31 20.05
C LEU A 12 -2.69 10.16 18.59
N ASN A 13 -1.73 9.70 17.82
CA ASN A 13 -1.93 9.56 16.40
C ASN A 13 -2.62 8.23 16.11
N PRO A 14 -3.93 8.21 15.81
CA PRO A 14 -4.64 6.98 15.56
C PRO A 14 -4.10 6.30 14.29
N LYS A 15 -3.50 7.07 13.35
CA LYS A 15 -2.76 6.55 12.19
C LYS A 15 -1.72 5.54 12.65
N CYS A 16 -0.92 5.90 13.64
CA CYS A 16 0.19 5.10 14.11
C CYS A 16 -0.29 3.85 14.84
N LEU A 17 -1.36 3.93 15.64
CA LEU A 17 -1.89 2.78 16.38
C LEU A 17 -2.58 1.76 15.48
N VAL A 18 -3.41 2.23 14.54
CA VAL A 18 -4.06 1.34 13.57
C VAL A 18 -3.00 0.71 12.65
N PHE A 19 -2.01 1.49 12.22
CA PHE A 19 -0.92 1.00 11.38
C PHE A 19 -0.02 0.01 12.10
N SER A 20 0.41 0.32 13.33
CA SER A 20 1.26 -0.59 14.11
C SER A 20 0.51 -1.87 14.48
N GLY A 21 -0.77 -1.77 14.84
CA GLY A 21 -1.64 -2.93 15.09
C GLY A 21 -1.76 -3.83 13.85
N PHE A 22 -1.97 -3.23 12.66
CA PHE A 22 -2.00 -3.98 11.40
C PHE A 22 -0.67 -4.67 11.09
N VAL A 23 0.46 -3.97 11.24
CA VAL A 23 1.80 -4.56 11.03
C VAL A 23 2.06 -5.70 12.01
N LEU A 24 1.70 -5.54 13.30
CA LEU A 24 1.81 -6.59 14.31
C LEU A 24 0.95 -7.80 13.96
N ALA A 25 -0.29 -7.59 13.49
CA ALA A 25 -1.15 -8.68 13.06
C ALA A 25 -0.53 -9.49 11.92
N VAL A 26 0.08 -8.82 10.93
CA VAL A 26 0.76 -9.49 9.82
C VAL A 26 2.03 -10.21 10.26
N TYR A 27 2.78 -9.65 11.22
CA TYR A 27 3.97 -10.28 11.79
C TYR A 27 3.66 -11.64 12.43
N TRP A 28 2.47 -11.82 13.02
CA TRP A 28 2.07 -13.08 13.66
C TRP A 28 1.48 -14.12 12.68
N LEU A 29 1.32 -13.78 11.40
CA LEU A 29 0.86 -14.74 10.40
C LEU A 29 1.97 -15.75 10.04
N PRO A 30 1.60 -16.98 9.62
CA PRO A 30 2.59 -17.96 9.18
C PRO A 30 3.41 -17.41 8.01
N HIS A 31 4.73 -17.46 8.15
CA HIS A 31 5.65 -16.95 7.14
C HIS A 31 5.94 -17.99 6.04
N PRO A 32 5.96 -17.58 4.76
CA PRO A 32 6.30 -18.49 3.69
C PRO A 32 7.79 -18.86 3.75
N VAL A 33 8.10 -20.11 3.41
CA VAL A 33 9.47 -20.64 3.47
C VAL A 33 10.33 -20.06 2.33
N ALA A 34 9.77 -19.98 1.11
CA ALA A 34 10.46 -19.47 -0.07
C ALA A 34 10.69 -17.95 0.02
N PHE A 35 11.91 -17.51 -0.26
CA PHE A 35 12.28 -16.09 -0.20
C PHE A 35 11.43 -15.22 -1.16
N ALA A 36 11.17 -15.70 -2.37
CA ALA A 36 10.34 -14.97 -3.34
C ALA A 36 8.91 -14.71 -2.82
N HIS A 37 8.30 -15.69 -2.13
CA HIS A 37 7.00 -15.53 -1.49
C HIS A 37 7.05 -14.53 -0.31
N LYS A 38 8.17 -14.47 0.42
CA LYS A 38 8.38 -13.41 1.44
C LYS A 38 8.40 -12.02 0.80
N CYS A 39 9.09 -11.86 -0.32
CA CYS A 39 9.12 -10.59 -1.07
C CYS A 39 7.70 -10.18 -1.53
N VAL A 40 6.93 -11.12 -2.07
CA VAL A 40 5.52 -10.87 -2.47
C VAL A 40 4.68 -10.47 -1.26
N ALA A 41 4.78 -11.17 -0.14
CA ALA A 41 4.03 -10.85 1.08
C ALA A 41 4.35 -9.44 1.60
N VAL A 42 5.63 -9.06 1.64
CA VAL A 42 6.05 -7.72 2.07
C VAL A 42 5.57 -6.64 1.10
N PHE A 43 5.61 -6.90 -0.22
CA PHE A 43 5.08 -5.98 -1.23
C PHE A 43 3.57 -5.76 -1.08
N LEU A 44 2.80 -6.84 -0.84
CA LEU A 44 1.36 -6.75 -0.60
C LEU A 44 1.06 -5.98 0.70
N LEU A 45 1.84 -6.22 1.76
CA LEU A 45 1.72 -5.49 3.02
C LEU A 45 1.95 -3.98 2.82
N ALA A 46 3.01 -3.62 2.10
CA ALA A 46 3.32 -2.22 1.78
C ALA A 46 2.22 -1.57 0.92
N THR A 47 1.66 -2.30 -0.04
CA THR A 47 0.56 -1.80 -0.88
C THR A 47 -0.72 -1.59 -0.07
N ALA A 48 -1.06 -2.53 0.82
CA ALA A 48 -2.21 -2.43 1.72
C ALA A 48 -2.07 -1.24 2.67
N ALA A 49 -0.88 -1.05 3.24
CA ALA A 49 -0.51 0.13 4.03
C ALA A 49 -0.77 1.45 3.26
N TYR A 50 -0.38 1.50 1.99
CA TYR A 50 -0.55 2.68 1.15
C TYR A 50 -2.02 2.98 0.82
N ILE A 51 -2.84 1.94 0.65
CA ILE A 51 -4.29 2.06 0.47
C ILE A 51 -4.94 2.56 1.76
N ALA A 52 -4.57 1.99 2.91
CA ALA A 52 -5.10 2.39 4.22
C ALA A 52 -4.81 3.85 4.52
N LEU A 53 -3.61 4.34 4.18
CA LEU A 53 -3.25 5.75 4.31
C LEU A 53 -4.17 6.67 3.50
N ALA A 54 -4.49 6.29 2.25
CA ALA A 54 -5.39 7.07 1.40
C ALA A 54 -6.80 7.19 1.99
N TRP A 55 -7.32 6.12 2.59
CA TRP A 55 -8.60 6.14 3.30
C TRP A 55 -8.54 6.98 4.57
N TYR A 56 -7.45 6.85 5.32
CA TYR A 56 -7.25 7.64 6.53
C TYR A 56 -7.30 9.15 6.21
N ASP A 57 -6.57 9.59 5.19
CA ASP A 57 -6.52 11.02 4.80
C ASP A 57 -7.91 11.57 4.47
N MET A 58 -8.78 10.73 3.89
CA MET A 58 -10.16 11.09 3.57
C MET A 58 -11.07 11.07 4.81
N LEU A 59 -10.97 10.04 5.67
CA LEU A 59 -11.80 9.89 6.87
C LEU A 59 -11.54 10.98 7.91
N TYR A 60 -10.30 11.45 8.03
CA TYR A 60 -9.88 12.45 9.01
C TYR A 60 -9.68 13.84 8.42
N ASP A 61 -10.13 14.06 7.18
CA ASP A 61 -10.06 15.35 6.48
C ASP A 61 -8.67 16.02 6.61
N CYS A 62 -7.62 15.27 6.28
CA CYS A 62 -6.26 15.79 6.39
C CYS A 62 -6.03 16.90 5.35
N THR A 63 -5.32 17.97 5.76
CA THR A 63 -4.94 19.08 4.87
C THR A 63 -4.11 18.60 3.68
N ASP A 64 -3.12 17.74 3.95
CA ASP A 64 -2.33 17.06 2.93
C ASP A 64 -2.89 15.67 2.68
N ARG A 65 -3.59 15.50 1.56
CA ARG A 65 -4.13 14.21 1.13
C ARG A 65 -3.22 13.54 0.11
N LEU A 66 -3.07 12.22 0.22
CA LEU A 66 -2.31 11.42 -0.74
C LEU A 66 -2.76 11.66 -2.19
N GLY A 67 -1.84 12.16 -3.01
CA GLY A 67 -2.04 12.40 -4.45
C GLY A 67 -1.83 11.15 -5.30
N PRO A 68 -2.08 11.25 -6.62
CA PRO A 68 -1.83 10.16 -7.56
C PRO A 68 -0.39 9.62 -7.48
N THR A 69 -0.25 8.29 -7.49
CA THR A 69 1.03 7.60 -7.28
C THR A 69 1.36 6.63 -8.41
N LEU A 70 2.61 6.17 -8.46
CA LEU A 70 3.11 5.24 -9.49
C LEU A 70 2.40 3.88 -9.48
N LEU A 71 1.78 3.50 -8.35
CA LEU A 71 0.93 2.31 -8.21
C LEU A 71 -0.57 2.61 -8.35
N GLY A 72 -0.89 3.75 -8.94
CA GLY A 72 -2.23 4.34 -8.91
C GLY A 72 -3.27 3.62 -9.76
N TRP A 73 -2.88 2.98 -10.86
CA TRP A 73 -3.82 2.25 -11.72
C TRP A 73 -4.16 0.87 -11.13
N MET A 74 -3.17 0.16 -10.58
CA MET A 74 -3.35 -1.15 -9.94
C MET A 74 -4.08 -1.06 -8.59
N SER A 75 -3.68 -0.14 -7.71
CA SER A 75 -4.28 0.00 -6.37
C SER A 75 -5.47 0.96 -6.31
N GLY A 76 -5.74 1.70 -7.39
CA GLY A 76 -6.70 2.81 -7.40
C GLY A 76 -8.14 2.41 -7.09
N ILE A 77 -8.54 1.17 -7.40
CA ILE A 77 -9.89 0.66 -7.13
C ILE A 77 -10.16 0.58 -5.62
N PHE A 78 -9.12 0.25 -4.84
CA PHE A 78 -9.20 0.12 -3.40
C PHE A 78 -9.05 1.47 -2.67
N LYS A 79 -8.76 2.55 -3.39
CA LYS A 79 -8.59 3.91 -2.82
C LYS A 79 -9.91 4.71 -2.89
N PRO A 80 -10.07 5.75 -2.05
CA PRO A 80 -11.31 6.55 -2.01
C PRO A 80 -11.60 7.27 -3.33
N ALA A 81 -12.88 7.63 -3.54
CA ALA A 81 -13.36 8.19 -4.81
C ALA A 81 -12.66 9.51 -5.20
N GLU A 82 -12.31 10.35 -4.23
CA GLU A 82 -11.59 11.59 -4.50
C GLU A 82 -10.19 11.37 -5.07
N TYR A 83 -9.46 10.35 -4.58
CA TYR A 83 -8.18 9.95 -5.15
C TYR A 83 -8.36 9.57 -6.62
N ARG A 84 -9.42 8.83 -6.96
CA ARG A 84 -9.73 8.44 -8.35
C ARG A 84 -10.01 9.66 -9.21
N LYS A 85 -10.77 10.65 -8.72
CA LYS A 85 -10.98 11.91 -9.43
C LYS A 85 -9.66 12.64 -9.73
N LYS A 86 -8.75 12.70 -8.75
CA LYS A 86 -7.41 13.30 -8.96
C LYS A 86 -6.57 12.50 -9.96
N PHE A 87 -6.66 11.18 -9.92
CA PHE A 87 -6.01 10.30 -10.90
C PHE A 87 -6.57 10.50 -12.32
N ASP A 88 -7.88 10.64 -12.44
CA ASP A 88 -8.57 10.85 -13.70
C ASP A 88 -8.32 12.24 -14.29
N ALA A 89 -8.05 13.23 -13.45
CA ALA A 89 -7.64 14.56 -13.87
C ALA A 89 -6.18 14.62 -14.40
N LEU A 90 -5.36 13.57 -14.21
CA LEU A 90 -3.98 13.56 -14.68
C LEU A 90 -3.89 13.62 -16.22
N PRO A 91 -2.86 14.30 -16.78
CA PRO A 91 -2.59 14.26 -18.21
C PRO A 91 -2.34 12.83 -18.69
N VAL A 92 -2.80 12.52 -19.91
CA VAL A 92 -2.74 11.18 -20.52
C VAL A 92 -1.30 10.62 -20.52
N LYS A 93 -0.29 11.49 -20.67
CA LYS A 93 1.13 11.11 -20.60
C LYS A 93 1.47 10.41 -19.28
N TYR A 94 1.07 10.97 -18.14
CA TYR A 94 1.35 10.40 -16.83
C TYR A 94 0.54 9.13 -16.59
N LYS A 95 -0.73 9.08 -17.03
CA LYS A 95 -1.56 7.86 -16.95
C LYS A 95 -0.91 6.68 -17.68
N LYS A 96 -0.30 6.92 -18.85
CA LYS A 96 0.44 5.87 -19.59
C LYS A 96 1.66 5.39 -18.83
N ILE A 97 2.42 6.31 -18.22
CA ILE A 97 3.60 5.95 -17.41
C ILE A 97 3.18 5.11 -16.20
N VAL A 98 2.17 5.55 -15.45
CA VAL A 98 1.65 4.80 -14.29
C VAL A 98 1.19 3.41 -14.72
N ARG A 99 0.42 3.31 -15.81
CA ARG A 99 -0.01 2.01 -16.34
C ARG A 99 1.17 1.12 -16.74
N ALA A 100 2.20 1.67 -17.38
CA ALA A 100 3.37 0.89 -17.78
C ALA A 100 4.12 0.35 -16.55
N VAL A 101 4.36 1.21 -15.56
CA VAL A 101 4.97 0.80 -14.27
C VAL A 101 4.14 -0.29 -13.60
N ASP A 102 2.82 -0.11 -13.53
CA ASP A 102 1.93 -1.08 -12.90
C ASP A 102 1.93 -2.43 -13.59
N ILE A 103 1.95 -2.47 -14.92
CA ILE A 103 2.05 -3.73 -15.67
C ILE A 103 3.37 -4.42 -15.39
N VAL A 104 4.49 -3.69 -15.41
CA VAL A 104 5.82 -4.27 -15.13
C VAL A 104 5.87 -4.84 -13.71
N VAL A 105 5.39 -4.07 -12.73
CA VAL A 105 5.34 -4.52 -11.33
C VAL A 105 4.46 -5.76 -11.18
N LEU A 106 3.29 -5.79 -11.81
CA LEU A 106 2.37 -6.91 -11.75
C LEU A 106 3.00 -8.19 -12.35
N VAL A 107 3.69 -8.07 -13.49
CA VAL A 107 4.43 -9.19 -14.10
C VAL A 107 5.52 -9.70 -13.18
N VAL A 108 6.30 -8.81 -12.55
CA VAL A 108 7.36 -9.18 -11.61
C VAL A 108 6.78 -9.89 -10.38
N VAL A 109 5.69 -9.38 -9.80
CA VAL A 109 5.05 -9.97 -8.62
C VAL A 109 4.46 -11.34 -8.95
N LEU A 110 3.79 -11.49 -10.10
CA LEU A 110 3.29 -12.79 -10.56
C LEU A 110 4.43 -13.78 -10.81
N GLY A 111 5.52 -13.34 -11.45
CA GLY A 111 6.72 -14.15 -11.65
C GLY A 111 7.31 -14.62 -10.32
N ALA A 112 7.49 -13.71 -9.36
CA ALA A 112 8.01 -14.04 -8.02
C ALA A 112 7.07 -14.98 -7.23
N PHE A 113 5.77 -14.88 -7.44
CA PHE A 113 4.81 -15.79 -6.83
C PHE A 113 4.86 -17.20 -7.44
N VAL A 114 4.95 -17.30 -8.77
CA VAL A 114 4.90 -18.57 -9.50
C VAL A 114 6.26 -19.31 -9.47
N TYR A 115 7.37 -18.57 -9.53
CA TYR A 115 8.73 -19.13 -9.66
C TYR A 115 9.06 -20.27 -8.68
N PRO A 116 8.82 -20.14 -7.35
CA PRO A 116 9.13 -21.22 -6.40
C PRO A 116 8.31 -22.50 -6.60
N PHE A 117 7.15 -22.42 -7.27
CA PHE A 117 6.33 -23.59 -7.60
C PHE A 117 6.85 -24.34 -8.84
N LEU A 118 7.55 -23.64 -9.74
CA LEU A 118 8.19 -24.23 -10.91
C LEU A 118 9.53 -24.87 -10.54
N GLU A 119 10.34 -24.18 -9.73
CA GLU A 119 11.63 -24.69 -9.24
C GLU A 119 11.50 -26.01 -8.47
N LYS A 120 10.45 -26.17 -7.66
CA LYS A 120 10.19 -27.43 -6.94
C LYS A 120 9.74 -28.60 -7.82
N ARG A 121 9.42 -28.35 -9.10
CA ARG A 121 8.87 -29.35 -10.03
C ARG A 121 9.90 -29.85 -11.06
N ILE A 122 11.09 -29.22 -11.11
CA ILE A 122 12.24 -29.61 -11.94
C ILE A 122 13.24 -30.34 -11.04
#